data_AF-A0AAA9ZM74-F1
#
_entry.id   AF-A0AAA9ZM74-F1
#
_cell.length_a   1.000
_cell.length_b   1.000
_cell.length_c   1.000
_cell.angle_alpha   90.00
_cell.angle_beta   90.00
_cell.angle_gamma   90.00
#
_symmetry.space_group_name_H-M   'P 1'
#
loop_
_entity.id
_entity.type
_entity.pdbx_description
1 polymer ?
#
loop_
_entity_poly.entity_id
_entity_poly.type
_entity_poly.pdbx_seq_one_letter_code
_entity_poly.pdbx_strand_id
1 'polypeptide(L)'
;MSDSARCAGNSGQSHTVNPFREVISAEECEQIVRNALGSNDITVVEYEVTKIPGHIGFLGEYLRLEVLVEKNGVQSRERYFLKSLPITDKNQRAMMESLGFFRKEVGVYSRILSGFGHNETPVKWRPNCYLTRADLIVLEDLKWQQGFSMIHFQTALEQSHLHLVLEAVAQMHALSLNYEYNCVSGQRLDDLYADVLFETSVIRDNSWFMAGLSGIKAIALNGTKYSSDPAKKQIMEQQIDEKLNEIFEIVKPTHDFQSVLVHRDIWLNNIMFQFEKDPATGEDKPDIPKRCILLDFQICRYLPPIVDLLLTLYLTTRRSHREQFFQDYLRFYYDHLSDRMRSFKLNPDQVLPFEQLERSIGHYKIIAHVFAGVYLALTNLPANVLDQLHQDDPELYHQYCNSNRDEFMLKYLREDEFYRETMTECVEETVEYFFGFE
;
A
#
# COMPACT_ATOMS: atom_id res chain seq x y z
N MET A 1 7.84 -62.69 -45.46
CA MET A 1 9.06 -62.26 -44.75
C MET A 1 9.53 -60.98 -45.44
N SER A 2 9.14 -59.83 -44.88
CA SER A 2 9.52 -58.50 -45.36
C SER A 2 9.05 -57.45 -44.34
N ASP A 3 10.04 -56.77 -43.76
CA ASP A 3 10.16 -55.35 -43.38
C ASP A 3 8.99 -54.43 -42.97
N SER A 4 9.40 -53.51 -42.06
CA SER A 4 8.95 -52.12 -41.83
C SER A 4 7.67 -51.93 -40.99
N ALA A 5 7.52 -50.98 -40.07
CA ALA A 5 8.36 -49.91 -39.54
C ALA A 5 7.87 -49.57 -38.11
N ARG A 6 8.77 -49.31 -37.16
CA ARG A 6 8.44 -48.64 -35.89
C ARG A 6 8.84 -47.17 -36.01
N CYS A 7 7.86 -46.28 -36.09
CA CYS A 7 8.06 -44.85 -35.93
C CYS A 7 8.44 -44.57 -34.47
N ALA A 8 9.68 -44.12 -34.24
CA ALA A 8 10.07 -43.46 -33.01
C ALA A 8 9.56 -42.02 -33.05
N GLY A 9 8.48 -41.74 -32.33
CA GLY A 9 8.03 -40.38 -32.04
C GLY A 9 8.97 -39.75 -31.03
N ASN A 10 9.82 -38.86 -31.51
CA ASN A 10 10.69 -38.02 -30.70
C ASN A 10 9.81 -36.94 -30.05
N SER A 11 9.33 -37.19 -28.83
CA SER A 11 8.65 -36.17 -28.03
C SER A 11 9.69 -35.17 -27.52
N GLY A 12 9.95 -34.12 -28.30
CA GLY A 12 10.70 -32.97 -27.80
C GLY A 12 9.98 -32.39 -26.59
N GLN A 13 10.56 -32.54 -25.41
CA GLN A 13 10.23 -31.70 -24.26
C GLN A 13 10.58 -30.26 -24.66
N SER A 14 9.54 -29.45 -24.87
CA SER A 14 9.65 -28.01 -24.94
C SER A 14 10.29 -27.52 -23.64
N HIS A 15 11.60 -27.25 -23.66
CA HIS A 15 12.26 -26.44 -22.64
C HIS A 15 11.65 -25.04 -22.71
N THR A 16 10.59 -24.80 -21.95
CA THR A 16 10.08 -23.46 -21.71
C THR A 16 11.18 -22.71 -20.95
N VAL A 17 11.88 -21.82 -21.65
CA VAL A 17 12.88 -20.92 -21.07
C VAL A 17 12.18 -20.14 -19.96
N ASN A 18 12.65 -20.25 -18.71
CA ASN A 18 12.15 -19.46 -17.60
C ASN A 18 12.39 -17.97 -17.94
N PRO A 19 11.34 -17.16 -18.20
CA PRO A 19 11.51 -15.77 -18.64
C PRO A 19 12.09 -14.88 -17.54
N PHE A 20 12.14 -15.37 -16.30
CA PHE A 20 12.64 -14.64 -15.14
C PHE A 20 14.13 -14.86 -14.88
N ARG A 21 14.80 -15.77 -15.62
CA ARG A 21 16.19 -16.16 -15.37
C ARG A 21 17.18 -14.99 -15.49
N GLU A 22 16.89 -14.02 -16.34
CA GLU A 22 17.75 -12.87 -16.63
C GLU A 22 17.32 -11.57 -15.92
N VAL A 23 16.38 -11.65 -14.99
CA VAL A 23 15.87 -10.45 -14.27
C VAL A 23 16.94 -9.83 -13.37
N ILE A 24 17.76 -10.68 -12.76
CA ILE A 24 18.88 -10.34 -11.88
C ILE A 24 20.17 -10.88 -12.49
N SER A 25 21.18 -10.03 -12.63
CA SER A 25 22.53 -10.45 -13.03
C SER A 25 23.26 -11.16 -11.88
N ALA A 26 24.34 -11.89 -12.18
CA ALA A 26 25.16 -12.52 -11.14
C ALA A 26 25.78 -11.47 -10.21
N GLU A 27 26.25 -10.34 -10.75
CA GLU A 27 26.81 -9.23 -9.98
C GLU A 27 25.75 -8.56 -9.09
N GLU A 28 24.53 -8.37 -9.62
CA GLU A 28 23.40 -7.85 -8.83
C GLU A 28 23.04 -8.83 -7.69
N CYS A 29 23.04 -10.15 -7.96
CA CYS A 29 22.78 -11.18 -6.94
C CYS A 29 23.82 -11.12 -5.81
N GLU A 30 25.11 -11.04 -6.14
CA GLU A 30 26.17 -10.87 -5.16
C GLU A 30 26.00 -9.58 -4.35
N GLN A 31 25.64 -8.47 -5.01
CA GLN A 31 25.39 -7.19 -4.34
C GLN A 31 24.23 -7.27 -3.35
N ILE A 32 23.12 -7.92 -3.73
CA ILE A 32 21.95 -8.14 -2.88
C ILE A 32 22.35 -8.92 -1.63
N VAL A 33 23.07 -10.02 -1.80
CA VAL A 33 23.52 -10.89 -0.70
C VAL A 33 24.48 -10.15 0.23
N ARG A 34 25.45 -9.40 -0.31
CA ARG A 34 26.38 -8.58 0.50
C ARG A 34 25.63 -7.52 1.30
N ASN A 35 24.67 -6.82 0.68
CA ASN A 35 23.84 -5.82 1.34
C ASN A 35 22.97 -6.43 2.45
N ALA A 36 22.44 -7.64 2.22
CA ALA A 36 21.59 -8.32 3.19
C ALA A 36 22.34 -8.89 4.39
N LEU A 37 23.50 -9.51 4.16
CA LEU A 37 24.28 -10.21 5.18
C LEU A 37 25.39 -9.34 5.80
N GLY A 38 25.62 -8.13 5.29
CA GLY A 38 26.60 -7.18 5.81
C GLY A 38 28.03 -7.72 5.78
N SER A 39 28.36 -8.55 4.80
CA SER A 39 29.61 -9.32 4.75
C SER A 39 30.12 -9.44 3.32
N ASN A 40 31.42 -9.21 3.13
CA ASN A 40 32.07 -9.39 1.82
C ASN A 40 32.60 -10.82 1.61
N ASP A 41 32.76 -11.59 2.69
CA ASP A 41 33.26 -12.97 2.66
C ASP A 41 32.13 -13.98 2.36
N ILE A 42 31.40 -13.77 1.27
CA ILE A 42 30.30 -14.64 0.83
C ILE A 42 30.45 -14.93 -0.66
N THR A 43 30.27 -16.20 -1.01
CA THR A 43 30.21 -16.65 -2.40
C THR A 43 28.78 -17.06 -2.74
N VAL A 44 28.25 -16.55 -3.86
CA VAL A 44 26.99 -17.04 -4.42
C VAL A 44 27.27 -18.31 -5.21
N VAL A 45 26.65 -19.42 -4.81
CA VAL A 45 26.83 -20.74 -5.46
C VAL A 45 25.85 -20.91 -6.61
N GLU A 46 24.57 -20.63 -6.35
CA GLU A 46 23.49 -20.65 -7.34
C GLU A 46 22.38 -19.70 -6.91
N TYR A 47 21.59 -19.23 -7.86
CA TYR A 47 20.37 -18.48 -7.59
C TYR A 47 19.29 -18.77 -8.63
N GLU A 48 18.04 -18.59 -8.21
CA GLU A 48 16.87 -18.74 -9.06
C GLU A 48 15.86 -17.63 -8.78
N VAL A 49 15.26 -17.10 -9.85
CA VAL A 49 14.13 -16.18 -9.77
C VAL A 49 12.87 -16.91 -10.23
N THR A 50 11.84 -16.89 -9.39
CA THR A 50 10.54 -17.51 -9.63
C THR A 50 9.41 -16.52 -9.43
N LYS A 51 8.31 -16.68 -10.18
CA LYS A 51 7.10 -15.87 -9.99
C LYS A 51 6.36 -16.32 -8.73
N ILE A 52 5.85 -15.38 -7.95
CA ILE A 52 4.99 -15.68 -6.81
C ILE A 52 3.55 -15.85 -7.34
N PRO A 53 2.93 -17.05 -7.23
CA PRO A 53 1.59 -17.30 -7.73
C PRO A 53 0.51 -16.62 -6.89
N GLY A 54 -0.63 -16.30 -7.51
CA GLY A 54 -1.84 -15.82 -6.82
C GLY A 54 -1.84 -14.35 -6.40
N HIS A 55 -0.75 -13.62 -6.62
CA HIS A 55 -0.71 -12.17 -6.41
C HIS A 55 -0.67 -11.47 -7.76
N ILE A 56 -1.83 -10.98 -8.21
CA ILE A 56 -1.84 -9.92 -9.22
C ILE A 56 -1.44 -8.66 -8.46
N GLY A 57 -0.15 -8.30 -8.50
CA GLY A 57 0.23 -6.95 -8.15
C GLY A 57 -0.50 -6.03 -9.11
N PHE A 58 -1.52 -5.33 -8.64
CA PHE A 58 -2.34 -4.43 -9.47
C PHE A 58 -1.46 -3.46 -10.28
N LEU A 59 -0.30 -3.12 -9.70
CA LEU A 59 0.73 -2.24 -10.22
C LEU A 59 2.13 -2.90 -10.15
N GLY A 60 2.27 -4.21 -10.40
CA GLY A 60 3.58 -4.87 -10.39
C GLY A 60 3.57 -6.39 -10.56
N GLU A 61 4.71 -6.94 -10.95
CA GLU A 61 4.96 -8.38 -10.95
C GLU A 61 5.81 -8.76 -9.74
N TYR A 62 5.30 -9.70 -8.93
CA TYR A 62 5.94 -10.18 -7.71
C TYR A 62 6.73 -11.46 -7.99
N LEU A 63 8.02 -11.39 -7.71
CA LEU A 63 8.98 -12.47 -7.91
C LEU A 63 9.68 -12.78 -6.59
N ARG A 64 10.32 -13.94 -6.55
CA ARG A 64 11.11 -14.43 -5.44
C ARG A 64 12.49 -14.82 -5.95
N LEU A 65 13.53 -14.28 -5.31
CA LEU A 65 14.91 -14.66 -5.54
C LEU A 65 15.34 -15.61 -4.41
N GLU A 66 15.71 -16.82 -4.77
CA GLU A 66 16.30 -17.81 -3.86
C GLU A 66 17.78 -17.95 -4.19
N VAL A 67 18.65 -17.85 -3.17
CA VAL A 67 20.11 -17.85 -3.36
C VAL A 67 20.74 -18.87 -2.43
N LEU A 68 21.57 -19.75 -2.97
CA LEU A 68 22.47 -20.59 -2.19
C LEU A 68 23.78 -19.83 -2.01
N VAL A 69 24.12 -19.53 -0.76
CA VAL A 69 25.34 -18.79 -0.41
C VAL A 69 26.28 -19.71 0.36
N GLU A 70 27.58 -19.51 0.20
CA GLU A 70 28.62 -20.17 0.98
C GLU A 70 29.42 -19.14 1.76
N LYS A 71 29.53 -19.35 3.08
CA LYS A 71 30.33 -18.53 3.99
C LYS A 71 31.15 -19.45 4.90
N ASN A 72 32.48 -19.30 4.87
CA ASN A 72 33.41 -20.15 5.64
C ASN A 72 33.21 -21.66 5.42
N GLY A 73 32.92 -22.07 4.18
CA GLY A 73 32.64 -23.47 3.82
C GLY A 73 31.29 -24.02 4.30
N VAL A 74 30.43 -23.18 4.87
CA VAL A 74 29.05 -23.52 5.26
C VAL A 74 28.09 -22.91 4.26
N GLN A 75 27.20 -23.74 3.71
CA GLN A 75 26.16 -23.29 2.79
C GLN A 75 24.85 -22.98 3.51
N SER A 76 24.21 -21.87 3.13
CA SER A 76 22.87 -21.49 3.60
C SER A 76 22.02 -20.99 2.43
N ARG A 77 20.69 -21.00 2.62
CA ARG A 77 19.74 -20.46 1.63
C ARG A 77 19.20 -19.13 2.10
N GLU A 78 19.32 -18.13 1.24
CA GLU A 78 18.72 -16.81 1.40
C GLU A 78 17.52 -16.64 0.48
N ARG A 79 16.59 -15.78 0.89
CA ARG A 79 15.40 -15.46 0.10
C ARG A 79 15.08 -13.97 0.16
N TYR A 80 14.73 -13.43 -1.00
CA TYR A 80 14.39 -12.02 -1.20
C TYR A 80 13.10 -11.87 -2.01
N PHE A 81 12.34 -10.82 -1.68
CA PHE A 81 11.14 -10.43 -2.40
C PHE A 81 11.49 -9.42 -3.50
N LEU A 82 10.95 -9.62 -4.69
CA LEU A 82 11.22 -8.78 -5.86
C LEU A 82 9.89 -8.19 -6.36
N LYS A 83 9.80 -6.87 -6.44
CA LYS A 83 8.72 -6.17 -7.13
C LYS A 83 9.27 -5.59 -8.42
N SER A 84 8.72 -6.00 -9.57
CA SER A 84 9.16 -5.55 -10.90
C SER A 84 8.02 -4.91 -11.68
N LEU A 85 8.37 -4.10 -12.68
CA LEU A 85 7.44 -3.84 -13.77
C LEU A 85 7.09 -5.17 -14.48
N PRO A 86 5.86 -5.33 -15.01
CA PRO A 86 5.48 -6.54 -15.74
C PRO A 86 6.53 -6.94 -16.77
N ILE A 87 6.97 -8.19 -16.73
CA ILE A 87 8.01 -8.71 -17.61
C ILE A 87 7.37 -9.31 -18.86
N THR A 88 6.28 -10.07 -18.67
CA THR A 88 5.64 -10.81 -19.75
C THR A 88 4.56 -10.02 -20.49
N ASP A 89 3.93 -9.02 -19.83
CA ASP A 89 2.87 -8.20 -20.42
C ASP A 89 3.39 -6.79 -20.78
N LYS A 90 3.64 -6.57 -22.08
CA LYS A 90 4.16 -5.29 -22.58
C LYS A 90 3.13 -4.15 -22.49
N ASN A 91 1.85 -4.44 -22.62
CA ASN A 91 0.80 -3.42 -22.57
C ASN A 91 0.62 -2.94 -21.14
N GLN A 92 0.55 -3.89 -20.19
CA GLN A 92 0.50 -3.58 -18.77
C GLN A 92 1.76 -2.82 -18.32
N ARG A 93 2.95 -3.24 -18.80
CA ARG A 93 4.20 -2.52 -18.53
C ARG A 93 4.14 -1.07 -19.01
N ALA A 94 3.78 -0.84 -20.27
CA ALA A 94 3.72 0.50 -20.84
C ALA A 94 2.72 1.41 -20.09
N MET A 95 1.57 0.85 -19.71
CA MET A 95 0.58 1.53 -18.87
C MET A 95 1.19 1.93 -17.52
N MET A 96 1.83 1.00 -16.82
CA MET A 96 2.42 1.26 -15.51
C MET A 96 3.59 2.25 -15.55
N GLU A 97 4.42 2.18 -16.59
CA GLU A 97 5.48 3.16 -16.84
C GLU A 97 4.89 4.57 -17.03
N SER A 98 3.77 4.69 -17.76
CA SER A 98 3.11 5.98 -17.97
C SER A 98 2.49 6.58 -16.70
N LEU A 99 1.98 5.73 -15.79
CA LEU A 99 1.40 6.16 -14.52
C LEU A 99 2.45 6.64 -13.50
N GLY A 100 3.69 6.17 -13.63
CA GLY A 100 4.82 6.63 -12.81
C GLY A 100 4.82 6.14 -11.35
N PHE A 101 3.88 5.28 -10.94
CA PHE A 101 3.85 4.68 -9.59
C PHE A 101 5.15 3.95 -9.25
N PHE A 102 5.63 3.09 -10.15
CA PHE A 102 6.86 2.32 -9.94
C PHE A 102 8.09 3.22 -9.88
N ARG A 103 8.20 4.22 -10.78
CA ARG A 103 9.28 5.21 -10.77
C ARG A 103 9.30 5.96 -9.44
N LYS A 104 8.13 6.35 -8.93
CA LYS A 104 8.01 6.98 -7.62
C LYS A 104 8.50 6.06 -6.51
N GLU A 105 8.01 4.81 -6.45
CA GLU A 105 8.40 3.85 -5.42
C GLU A 105 9.92 3.62 -5.38
N VAL A 106 10.54 3.43 -6.55
CA VAL A 106 12.00 3.35 -6.70
C VAL A 106 12.67 4.60 -6.13
N GLY A 107 12.18 5.79 -6.46
CA GLY A 107 12.70 7.06 -5.93
C GLY A 107 12.56 7.18 -4.42
N VAL A 108 11.42 6.76 -3.86
CA VAL A 108 11.18 6.77 -2.41
C VAL A 108 12.17 5.85 -1.71
N TYR A 109 12.33 4.59 -2.16
CA TYR A 109 13.29 3.67 -1.54
C TYR A 109 14.75 4.12 -1.70
N SER A 110 15.15 4.48 -2.92
CA SER A 110 16.56 4.73 -3.26
C SER A 110 17.08 6.08 -2.76
N ARG A 111 16.24 7.11 -2.66
CA ARG A 111 16.67 8.49 -2.38
C ARG A 111 16.16 9.05 -1.05
N ILE A 112 14.96 8.68 -0.62
CA ILE A 112 14.33 9.26 0.59
C ILE A 112 14.50 8.30 1.78
N LEU A 113 13.99 7.07 1.66
CA LEU A 113 14.03 6.08 2.75
C LEU A 113 15.45 5.58 3.05
N SER A 114 16.35 5.60 2.06
CA SER A 114 17.78 5.36 2.27
C SER A 114 18.41 6.45 3.14
N GLY A 115 17.96 7.70 3.01
CA GLY A 115 18.39 8.84 3.81
C GLY A 115 17.92 8.77 5.27
N PHE A 116 16.82 8.07 5.55
CA PHE A 116 16.34 7.84 6.92
C PHE A 116 17.26 6.90 7.72
N GLY A 117 18.24 6.29 7.06
CA GLY A 117 19.13 5.28 7.64
C GLY A 117 18.55 3.86 7.56
N HIS A 118 19.37 2.90 7.99
CA HIS A 118 18.93 1.51 8.17
C HIS A 118 18.14 1.36 9.48
N ASN A 119 17.47 0.21 9.65
CA ASN A 119 16.59 -0.15 10.78
C ASN A 119 17.28 -0.19 12.17
N GLU A 120 18.22 0.70 12.46
CA GLU A 120 18.74 0.99 13.81
C GLU A 120 17.73 1.76 14.67
N THR A 121 16.48 1.86 14.22
CA THR A 121 15.36 2.31 15.02
C THR A 121 14.86 1.17 15.91
N PRO A 122 14.43 1.46 17.16
CA PRO A 122 13.88 0.44 18.05
C PRO A 122 12.63 -0.24 17.48
N VAL A 123 11.92 0.44 16.58
CA VAL A 123 10.76 -0.08 15.86
C VAL A 123 11.14 -0.28 14.40
N LYS A 124 11.14 -1.53 13.94
CA LYS A 124 11.22 -1.84 12.50
C LYS A 124 9.83 -1.64 11.90
N TRP A 125 9.72 -0.79 10.89
CA TRP A 125 8.44 -0.33 10.34
C TRP A 125 8.31 -0.59 8.82
N ARG A 126 9.41 -0.96 8.15
CA ARG A 126 9.46 -1.27 6.71
C ARG A 126 10.40 -2.46 6.42
N PRO A 127 10.26 -3.13 5.27
CA PRO A 127 11.27 -4.07 4.77
C PRO A 127 12.61 -3.37 4.57
N ASN A 128 13.70 -4.11 4.77
CA ASN A 128 14.99 -3.70 4.21
C ASN A 128 14.91 -3.70 2.68
N CYS A 129 15.61 -2.76 2.05
CA CYS A 129 15.77 -2.70 0.60
C CYS A 129 17.23 -2.98 0.27
N TYR A 130 17.47 -3.96 -0.60
CA TYR A 130 18.81 -4.45 -0.92
C TYR A 130 19.30 -4.01 -2.30
N LEU A 131 18.38 -3.73 -3.22
CA LEU A 131 18.69 -3.23 -4.55
C LEU A 131 17.48 -2.46 -5.11
N THR A 132 17.76 -1.40 -5.86
CA THR A 132 16.76 -0.70 -6.67
C THR A 132 17.30 -0.50 -8.08
N ARG A 133 16.43 -0.66 -9.07
CA ARG A 133 16.64 -0.37 -10.50
C ARG A 133 15.38 0.33 -11.02
N ALA A 134 15.46 0.95 -12.19
CA ALA A 134 14.32 1.68 -12.77
C ALA A 134 13.05 0.80 -12.97
N ASP A 135 13.20 -0.52 -13.04
CA ASP A 135 12.14 -1.50 -13.30
C ASP A 135 12.06 -2.63 -12.25
N LEU A 136 12.85 -2.57 -11.17
CA LEU A 136 12.88 -3.59 -10.10
C LEU A 136 13.24 -3.01 -8.73
N ILE A 137 12.61 -3.52 -7.67
CA ILE A 137 12.97 -3.29 -6.28
C ILE A 137 13.17 -4.67 -5.62
N VAL A 138 14.30 -4.86 -4.94
CA VAL A 138 14.61 -6.06 -4.17
C VAL A 138 14.52 -5.73 -2.68
N LEU A 139 13.61 -6.41 -1.99
CA LEU A 139 13.28 -6.23 -0.60
C LEU A 139 13.50 -7.50 0.21
N GLU A 140 13.50 -7.34 1.51
CA GLU A 140 13.41 -8.42 2.49
C GLU A 140 12.16 -9.28 2.31
N ASP A 141 12.34 -10.60 2.27
CA ASP A 141 11.23 -11.55 2.38
C ASP A 141 10.84 -11.71 3.86
N LEU A 142 9.93 -10.85 4.33
CA LEU A 142 9.50 -10.80 5.73
C LEU A 142 8.85 -12.11 6.22
N LYS A 143 8.15 -12.82 5.33
CA LYS A 143 7.50 -14.09 5.68
C LYS A 143 8.53 -15.17 5.93
N TRP A 144 9.51 -15.29 5.02
CA TRP A 144 10.57 -16.29 5.16
C TRP A 144 11.51 -15.99 6.34
N GLN A 145 11.93 -14.74 6.49
CA GLN A 145 12.98 -14.39 7.46
C GLN A 145 12.45 -14.23 8.89
N GLN A 146 11.23 -13.73 9.03
CA GLN A 146 10.69 -13.33 10.34
C GLN A 146 9.27 -13.84 10.60
N GLY A 147 8.67 -14.62 9.68
CA GLY A 147 7.35 -15.21 9.88
C GLY A 147 6.21 -14.19 9.85
N PHE A 148 6.40 -13.04 9.20
CA PHE A 148 5.29 -12.10 9.01
C PHE A 148 4.24 -12.66 8.06
N SER A 149 2.99 -12.33 8.29
CA SER A 149 1.84 -12.72 7.48
C SER A 149 0.85 -11.56 7.34
N MET A 150 0.06 -11.61 6.27
CA MET A 150 -1.07 -10.71 6.08
C MET A 150 -2.20 -11.14 7.00
N ILE A 151 -3.00 -10.18 7.46
CA ILE A 151 -4.29 -10.52 8.07
C ILE A 151 -5.25 -11.05 6.99
N HIS A 152 -6.27 -11.80 7.41
CA HIS A 152 -7.28 -12.31 6.49
C HIS A 152 -7.98 -11.16 5.75
N PHE A 153 -8.30 -11.41 4.48
CA PHE A 153 -9.01 -10.46 3.62
C PHE A 153 -10.37 -10.07 4.22
N GLN A 154 -10.82 -8.83 4.03
CA GLN A 154 -12.10 -8.35 4.57
C GLN A 154 -12.22 -8.44 6.11
N THR A 155 -11.10 -8.32 6.83
CA THR A 155 -11.09 -8.27 8.30
C THR A 155 -10.86 -6.84 8.79
N ALA A 156 -11.76 -6.34 9.64
CA ALA A 156 -11.52 -5.07 10.34
C ALA A 156 -10.43 -5.25 11.41
N LEU A 157 -9.55 -4.26 11.54
CA LEU A 157 -8.50 -4.26 12.55
C LEU A 157 -9.05 -3.83 13.90
N GLU A 158 -8.59 -4.53 14.94
CA GLU A 158 -8.90 -4.24 16.34
C GLU A 158 -7.83 -3.33 16.96
N GLN A 159 -8.05 -2.89 18.20
CA GLN A 159 -7.13 -1.99 18.92
C GLN A 159 -5.69 -2.51 18.97
N SER A 160 -5.48 -3.81 19.19
CA SER A 160 -4.13 -4.40 19.28
C SER A 160 -3.34 -4.27 17.97
N HIS A 161 -4.00 -4.46 16.83
CA HIS A 161 -3.41 -4.23 15.51
C HIS A 161 -3.15 -2.76 15.25
N LEU A 162 -4.14 -1.91 15.53
CA LEU A 162 -4.06 -0.47 15.25
C LEU A 162 -2.95 0.20 16.03
N HIS A 163 -2.72 -0.14 17.30
CA HIS A 163 -1.59 0.39 18.05
C HIS A 163 -0.25 0.11 17.36
N LEU A 164 -0.03 -1.10 16.84
CA LEU A 164 1.21 -1.44 16.12
C LEU A 164 1.32 -0.72 14.77
N VAL A 165 0.21 -0.55 14.05
CA VAL A 165 0.19 0.22 12.79
C VAL A 165 0.51 1.68 13.07
N LEU A 166 -0.14 2.30 14.06
CA LEU A 166 0.07 3.71 14.42
C LEU A 166 1.47 3.96 14.97
N GLU A 167 2.05 3.00 15.69
CA GLU A 167 3.46 3.07 16.11
C GLU A 167 4.41 3.04 14.89
N ALA A 168 4.16 2.18 13.91
CA ALA A 168 4.95 2.12 12.67
C ALA A 168 4.82 3.42 11.85
N VAL A 169 3.61 3.99 11.74
CA VAL A 169 3.35 5.28 11.08
C VAL A 169 4.04 6.42 11.82
N ALA A 170 3.93 6.48 13.15
CA ALA A 170 4.63 7.46 13.98
C ALA A 170 6.16 7.37 13.81
N GLN A 171 6.70 6.15 13.72
CA GLN A 171 8.12 5.92 13.44
C GLN A 171 8.53 6.44 12.06
N MET A 172 7.74 6.19 11.01
CA MET A 172 7.97 6.72 9.66
C MET A 172 7.97 8.25 9.65
N HIS A 173 6.96 8.88 10.24
CA HIS A 173 6.83 10.33 10.28
C HIS A 173 7.93 11.00 11.12
N ALA A 174 8.32 10.42 12.25
CA ALA A 174 9.44 10.91 13.06
C ALA A 174 10.77 10.87 12.27
N LEU A 175 11.00 9.82 11.47
CA LEU A 175 12.17 9.73 10.61
C LEU A 175 12.15 10.75 9.49
N SER A 176 10.98 11.02 8.90
CA SER A 176 10.81 12.09 7.92
C SER A 176 11.20 13.44 8.51
N LEU A 177 10.73 13.77 9.71
CA LEU A 177 11.07 15.01 10.40
C LEU A 177 12.56 15.06 10.77
N ASN A 178 13.12 13.96 11.29
CA ASN A 178 14.54 13.88 11.58
C ASN A 178 15.39 14.12 10.32
N TYR A 179 15.03 13.49 9.21
CA TYR A 179 15.76 13.65 7.97
C TYR A 179 15.72 15.09 7.48
N GLU A 180 14.52 15.69 7.44
CA GLU A 180 14.31 17.09 7.08
C GLU A 180 15.15 18.04 7.95
N TYR A 181 14.97 18.00 9.28
CA TYR A 181 15.56 18.98 10.19
C TYR A 181 17.05 18.74 10.47
N ASN A 182 17.47 17.47 10.64
CA ASN A 182 18.82 17.14 11.08
C ASN A 182 19.76 16.68 9.96
N CYS A 183 19.24 16.13 8.85
CA CYS A 183 20.08 15.57 7.78
C CYS A 183 20.16 16.46 6.54
N VAL A 184 19.09 17.19 6.21
CA VAL A 184 19.04 18.12 5.05
C VAL A 184 18.83 19.58 5.46
N SER A 185 19.21 19.92 6.70
CA SER A 185 19.29 21.30 7.21
C SER A 185 17.98 22.09 7.13
N GLY A 186 16.85 21.42 7.35
CA GLY A 186 15.51 22.02 7.32
C GLY A 186 14.96 22.29 5.92
N GLN A 187 15.59 21.80 4.87
CA GLN A 187 15.03 21.87 3.52
C GLN A 187 13.83 20.93 3.41
N ARG A 188 12.67 21.45 2.98
CA ARG A 188 11.46 20.65 2.84
C ARG A 188 11.66 19.51 1.84
N LEU A 189 11.08 18.36 2.14
CA LEU A 189 11.24 17.18 1.29
C LEU A 189 10.54 17.32 -0.06
N ASP A 190 9.43 18.06 -0.16
CA ASP A 190 8.76 18.32 -1.43
C ASP A 190 9.58 19.22 -2.37
N ASP A 191 10.37 20.14 -1.83
CA ASP A 191 11.32 20.93 -2.62
C ASP A 191 12.51 20.09 -3.09
N LEU A 192 13.08 19.28 -2.18
CA LEU A 192 14.28 18.47 -2.45
C LEU A 192 13.99 17.27 -3.37
N TYR A 193 12.78 16.71 -3.31
CA TYR A 193 12.38 15.51 -4.03
C TYR A 193 11.10 15.73 -4.85
N ALA A 194 10.92 16.92 -5.43
CA ALA A 194 9.76 17.27 -6.26
C ALA A 194 9.51 16.26 -7.40
N ASP A 195 10.58 15.69 -7.96
CA ASP A 195 10.52 14.71 -9.05
C ASP A 195 10.08 13.29 -8.59
N VAL A 196 10.06 13.04 -7.28
CA VAL A 196 9.59 11.80 -6.65
C VAL A 196 8.21 12.01 -6.01
N LEU A 197 8.00 13.10 -5.28
CA LEU A 197 6.80 13.34 -4.46
C LEU A 197 5.64 14.03 -5.22
N PHE A 198 5.60 13.91 -6.55
CA PHE A 198 4.51 14.37 -7.40
C PHE A 198 3.20 13.59 -7.15
N GLU A 199 2.03 14.15 -7.46
CA GLU A 199 0.75 13.42 -7.31
C GLU A 199 0.55 12.41 -8.45
N THR A 200 0.12 11.18 -8.14
CA THR A 200 -0.16 10.10 -9.11
C THR A 200 -1.55 9.51 -8.96
N SER A 201 -2.15 9.56 -7.77
CA SER A 201 -3.45 8.94 -7.49
C SER A 201 -4.59 9.93 -7.62
N VAL A 202 -4.50 11.09 -6.96
CA VAL A 202 -5.60 12.07 -6.86
C VAL A 202 -5.39 13.21 -7.86
N ILE A 203 -5.57 12.92 -9.16
CA ILE A 203 -5.56 13.92 -10.25
C ILE A 203 -6.75 13.74 -11.18
N ARG A 204 -7.19 14.84 -11.82
CA ARG A 204 -8.37 14.84 -12.71
C ARG A 204 -8.20 13.98 -13.95
N ASP A 205 -6.96 13.83 -14.43
CA ASP A 205 -6.65 13.02 -15.61
C ASP A 205 -6.43 11.53 -15.27
N ASN A 206 -6.52 11.16 -13.99
CA ASN A 206 -6.46 9.76 -13.57
C ASN A 206 -7.85 9.14 -13.69
N SER A 207 -8.04 8.37 -14.76
CA SER A 207 -9.29 7.70 -15.11
C SER A 207 -9.76 6.73 -14.00
N TRP A 208 -8.83 6.05 -13.32
CA TRP A 208 -9.13 5.18 -12.20
C TRP A 208 -9.74 5.95 -11.03
N PHE A 209 -9.17 7.10 -10.68
CA PHE A 209 -9.67 7.91 -9.58
C PHE A 209 -11.03 8.52 -9.92
N MET A 210 -11.19 9.03 -11.15
CA MET A 210 -12.46 9.59 -11.63
C MET A 210 -13.58 8.55 -11.66
N ALA A 211 -13.31 7.32 -12.11
CA ALA A 211 -14.27 6.23 -12.07
C ALA A 211 -14.68 5.88 -10.62
N GLY A 212 -13.75 6.00 -9.67
CA GLY A 212 -14.04 5.88 -8.23
C GLY A 212 -14.99 6.97 -7.72
N LEU A 213 -14.77 8.25 -8.10
CA LEU A 213 -15.66 9.35 -7.73
C LEU A 213 -17.08 9.14 -8.27
N SER A 214 -17.20 8.71 -9.53
CA SER A 214 -18.49 8.32 -10.13
C SER A 214 -19.15 7.19 -9.35
N GLY A 215 -18.38 6.19 -8.93
CA GLY A 215 -18.86 5.09 -8.10
C GLY A 215 -19.42 5.55 -6.75
N ILE A 216 -18.72 6.45 -6.05
CA ILE A 216 -19.22 7.06 -4.79
C ILE A 216 -20.55 7.77 -5.04
N LYS A 217 -20.64 8.58 -6.10
CA LYS A 217 -21.87 9.26 -6.50
C LYS A 217 -23.00 8.27 -6.79
N ALA A 218 -22.72 7.20 -7.53
CA ALA A 218 -23.72 6.19 -7.87
C ALA A 218 -24.31 5.54 -6.62
N ILE A 219 -23.47 5.19 -5.63
CA ILE A 219 -23.93 4.67 -4.34
C ILE A 219 -24.70 5.75 -3.57
N ALA A 220 -24.19 6.98 -3.49
CA ALA A 220 -24.86 8.06 -2.76
C ALA A 220 -26.29 8.28 -3.25
N LEU A 221 -26.50 8.22 -4.57
CA LEU A 221 -27.80 8.47 -5.21
C LEU A 221 -28.75 7.28 -5.30
N ASN A 222 -28.26 6.05 -5.08
CA ASN A 222 -29.06 4.84 -5.32
C ASN A 222 -28.90 3.72 -4.29
N GLY A 223 -27.92 3.81 -3.38
CA GLY A 223 -27.54 2.74 -2.45
C GLY A 223 -27.56 3.12 -0.97
N THR A 224 -27.76 4.39 -0.63
CA THR A 224 -27.79 4.87 0.77
C THR A 224 -29.20 5.06 1.30
N LYS A 225 -29.38 5.08 2.62
CA LYS A 225 -30.66 5.47 3.25
C LYS A 225 -31.12 6.88 2.82
N TYR A 226 -30.18 7.79 2.55
CA TYR A 226 -30.47 9.17 2.13
C TYR A 226 -31.01 9.27 0.70
N SER A 227 -30.69 8.31 -0.16
CA SER A 227 -31.22 8.25 -1.53
C SER A 227 -32.73 7.99 -1.59
N SER A 228 -33.33 7.48 -0.52
CA SER A 228 -34.78 7.21 -0.42
C SER A 228 -35.60 8.46 -0.11
N ASP A 229 -34.98 9.54 0.38
CA ASP A 229 -35.62 10.83 0.61
C ASP A 229 -35.46 11.70 -0.65
N PRO A 230 -36.54 12.05 -1.37
CA PRO A 230 -36.45 12.83 -2.60
C PRO A 230 -35.77 14.19 -2.44
N ALA A 231 -35.93 14.85 -1.29
CA ALA A 231 -35.32 16.16 -1.04
C ALA A 231 -33.81 16.02 -0.82
N LYS A 232 -33.40 15.05 0.02
CA LYS A 232 -31.97 14.76 0.22
C LYS A 232 -31.30 14.29 -1.07
N LYS A 233 -31.97 13.43 -1.85
CA LYS A 233 -31.48 12.99 -3.16
C LYS A 233 -31.29 14.15 -4.13
N GLN A 234 -32.26 15.06 -4.23
CA GLN A 234 -32.14 16.23 -5.10
C GLN A 234 -30.96 17.14 -4.71
N ILE A 235 -30.71 17.34 -3.42
CA ILE A 235 -29.54 18.09 -2.93
C ILE A 235 -28.24 17.39 -3.36
N MET A 236 -28.14 16.07 -3.15
CA MET A 236 -26.97 15.30 -3.58
C MET A 236 -26.75 15.38 -5.09
N GLU A 237 -27.79 15.22 -5.91
CA GLU A 237 -27.70 15.31 -7.38
C GLU A 237 -27.11 16.65 -7.84
N GLN A 238 -27.41 17.74 -7.13
CA GLN A 238 -26.96 19.09 -7.50
C GLN A 238 -25.54 19.41 -7.06
N GLN A 239 -25.07 18.83 -5.94
CA GLN A 239 -23.88 19.33 -5.22
C GLN A 239 -22.78 18.30 -5.03
N ILE A 240 -23.05 16.99 -5.16
CA ILE A 240 -22.08 15.94 -4.82
C ILE A 240 -20.81 16.00 -5.67
N ASP A 241 -20.92 16.36 -6.96
CA ASP A 241 -19.76 16.49 -7.84
C ASP A 241 -18.83 17.61 -7.35
N GLU A 242 -19.37 18.77 -6.97
CA GLU A 242 -18.59 19.89 -6.44
C GLU A 242 -17.89 19.48 -5.14
N LYS A 243 -18.62 18.84 -4.22
CA LYS A 243 -18.11 18.35 -2.93
C LYS A 243 -16.99 17.33 -3.08
N LEU A 244 -17.17 16.31 -3.94
CA LEU A 244 -16.14 15.31 -4.21
C LEU A 244 -14.89 15.93 -4.84
N ASN A 245 -15.06 16.92 -5.70
CA ASN A 245 -13.95 17.63 -6.36
C ASN A 245 -13.09 18.46 -5.41
N GLU A 246 -13.56 18.79 -4.19
CA GLU A 246 -12.76 19.52 -3.20
C GLU A 246 -11.47 18.76 -2.82
N ILE A 247 -11.44 17.42 -2.94
CA ILE A 247 -10.26 16.60 -2.62
C ILE A 247 -9.02 17.00 -3.43
N PHE A 248 -9.18 17.46 -4.67
CA PHE A 248 -8.06 17.84 -5.55
C PHE A 248 -7.27 19.05 -5.03
N GLU A 249 -7.89 19.91 -4.24
CA GLU A 249 -7.21 21.03 -3.59
C GLU A 249 -6.51 20.58 -2.29
N ILE A 250 -7.13 19.67 -1.54
CA ILE A 250 -6.62 19.19 -0.25
C ILE A 250 -5.33 18.36 -0.39
N VAL A 251 -5.15 17.64 -1.51
CA VAL A 251 -3.94 16.83 -1.76
C VAL A 251 -2.73 17.64 -2.26
N LYS A 252 -2.86 18.96 -2.40
CA LYS A 252 -1.75 19.82 -2.80
C LYS A 252 -0.78 20.02 -1.63
N PRO A 253 0.52 20.25 -1.90
CA PRO A 253 1.47 20.63 -0.85
C PRO A 253 0.99 21.88 -0.10
N THR A 254 1.29 21.94 1.20
CA THR A 254 0.86 23.05 2.07
C THR A 254 2.02 23.58 2.91
N HIS A 255 1.91 24.85 3.30
CA HIS A 255 2.75 25.51 4.31
C HIS A 255 1.97 25.85 5.59
N ASP A 256 0.66 25.59 5.62
CA ASP A 256 -0.20 25.94 6.77
C ASP A 256 -0.04 24.98 7.95
N PHE A 257 0.45 23.77 7.66
CA PHE A 257 0.67 22.69 8.61
C PHE A 257 2.04 22.05 8.39
N GLN A 258 2.69 21.61 9.48
CA GLN A 258 3.91 20.80 9.36
C GLN A 258 3.58 19.51 8.60
N SER A 259 4.30 19.29 7.51
CA SER A 259 4.14 18.13 6.64
C SER A 259 5.28 17.14 6.85
N VAL A 260 5.02 15.89 6.49
CA VAL A 260 5.97 14.77 6.54
C VAL A 260 5.80 13.94 5.27
N LEU A 261 6.74 13.03 5.02
CA LEU A 261 6.50 11.95 4.07
C LEU A 261 5.36 11.07 4.60
N VAL A 262 4.19 11.16 3.97
CA VAL A 262 3.02 10.32 4.25
C VAL A 262 2.96 9.17 3.25
N HIS A 263 2.52 8.00 3.71
CA HIS A 263 2.40 6.76 2.95
C HIS A 263 1.15 6.73 2.04
N ARG A 264 0.00 7.17 2.56
CA ARG A 264 -1.33 7.23 1.91
C ARG A 264 -1.98 5.91 1.48
N ASP A 265 -1.30 4.79 1.61
CA ASP A 265 -1.76 3.48 1.10
C ASP A 265 -1.81 2.43 2.21
N ILE A 266 -2.23 2.84 3.41
CA ILE A 266 -2.25 1.98 4.60
C ILE A 266 -3.61 1.27 4.69
N TRP A 267 -3.78 0.25 3.87
CA TRP A 267 -4.89 -0.69 3.90
C TRP A 267 -4.38 -2.11 4.16
N LEU A 268 -5.29 -3.06 4.43
CA LEU A 268 -4.94 -4.41 4.91
C LEU A 268 -3.84 -5.10 4.09
N ASN A 269 -3.86 -4.94 2.75
CA ASN A 269 -2.90 -5.62 1.87
C ASN A 269 -1.50 -4.99 1.85
N ASN A 270 -1.32 -3.82 2.46
CA ASN A 270 -0.04 -3.14 2.60
C ASN A 270 0.48 -3.18 4.04
N ILE A 271 -0.08 -4.05 4.88
CA ILE A 271 0.31 -4.23 6.27
C ILE A 271 0.61 -5.70 6.53
N MET A 272 1.81 -5.99 7.00
CA MET A 272 2.20 -7.31 7.47
C MET A 272 2.36 -7.32 8.99
N PHE A 273 1.86 -8.37 9.63
CA PHE A 273 1.99 -8.57 11.07
C PHE A 273 2.83 -9.81 11.39
N GLN A 274 3.52 -9.77 12.52
CA GLN A 274 4.03 -10.96 13.17
C GLN A 274 3.11 -11.26 14.35
N PHE A 275 2.61 -12.49 14.45
CA PHE A 275 1.65 -12.89 15.48
C PHE A 275 2.29 -13.73 16.58
N GLU A 276 1.63 -13.81 17.74
CA GLU A 276 1.94 -14.85 18.71
C GLU A 276 1.61 -16.22 18.15
N LYS A 277 2.45 -17.22 18.47
CA LYS A 277 2.21 -18.61 18.13
C LYS A 277 1.44 -19.30 19.24
N ASP A 278 0.47 -20.14 18.88
CA ASP A 278 -0.11 -21.06 19.84
C ASP A 278 0.95 -22.07 20.33
N PRO A 279 1.18 -22.21 21.65
CA PRO A 279 2.20 -23.13 22.15
C PRO A 279 1.92 -24.61 21.85
N ALA A 280 0.66 -24.99 21.63
CA ALA A 280 0.25 -26.37 21.36
C ALA A 280 0.25 -26.70 19.86
N THR A 281 -0.21 -25.78 19.00
CA THR A 281 -0.32 -26.04 17.54
C THR A 281 0.82 -25.43 16.73
N GLY A 282 1.50 -24.40 17.24
CA GLY A 282 2.51 -23.62 16.51
C GLY A 282 1.92 -22.67 15.46
N GLU A 283 0.60 -22.53 15.40
CA GLU A 283 -0.10 -21.67 14.44
C GLU A 283 -0.16 -20.21 14.92
N ASP A 284 -0.34 -19.26 14.00
CA ASP A 284 -0.52 -17.84 14.34
C ASP A 284 -1.84 -17.64 15.11
N LYS A 285 -1.81 -16.74 16.09
CA LYS A 285 -2.99 -16.17 16.75
C LYS A 285 -3.26 -14.78 16.16
N PRO A 286 -4.15 -14.66 15.16
CA PRO A 286 -4.34 -13.40 14.44
C PRO A 286 -4.80 -12.24 15.33
N ASP A 287 -5.45 -12.54 16.46
CA ASP A 287 -5.95 -11.52 17.41
C ASP A 287 -4.85 -10.92 18.30
N ILE A 288 -3.66 -11.53 18.32
CA ILE A 288 -2.53 -11.13 19.17
C ILE A 288 -1.31 -10.81 18.30
N PRO A 289 -1.30 -9.65 17.62
CA PRO A 289 -0.15 -9.20 16.86
C PRO A 289 0.97 -8.72 17.80
N LYS A 290 2.22 -8.95 17.41
CA LYS A 290 3.43 -8.52 18.15
C LYS A 290 4.16 -7.37 17.47
N ARG A 291 4.18 -7.37 16.14
CA ARG A 291 4.92 -6.40 15.31
C ARG A 291 4.16 -6.14 14.02
N CYS A 292 4.38 -4.96 13.45
CA CYS A 292 3.78 -4.50 12.21
C CYS A 292 4.87 -3.98 11.25
N ILE A 293 4.68 -4.21 9.96
CA ILE A 293 5.50 -3.67 8.88
C ILE A 293 4.59 -3.09 7.80
N LEU A 294 4.85 -1.84 7.40
CA LEU A 294 4.21 -1.17 6.29
C LEU A 294 4.92 -1.53 4.97
N LEU A 295 4.13 -1.75 3.93
CA LEU A 295 4.58 -2.13 2.59
C LEU A 295 4.07 -1.15 1.53
N ASP A 296 4.72 -1.15 0.38
CA ASP A 296 4.28 -0.45 -0.84
C ASP A 296 4.18 1.08 -0.70
N PHE A 297 5.30 1.75 -0.96
CA PHE A 297 5.43 3.20 -0.81
C PHE A 297 5.14 3.97 -2.11
N GLN A 298 4.38 3.38 -3.05
CA GLN A 298 4.23 3.88 -4.43
C GLN A 298 3.40 5.17 -4.61
N ILE A 299 2.67 5.61 -3.59
CA ILE A 299 1.85 6.85 -3.64
C ILE A 299 2.20 7.86 -2.54
N CYS A 300 3.40 7.74 -1.96
CA CYS A 300 3.85 8.68 -0.94
C CYS A 300 3.76 10.14 -1.42
N ARG A 301 3.45 11.03 -0.48
CA ARG A 301 3.41 12.49 -0.69
C ARG A 301 4.03 13.21 0.49
N TYR A 302 4.21 14.51 0.36
CA TYR A 302 4.55 15.39 1.46
C TYR A 302 3.30 16.16 1.90
N LEU A 303 2.67 15.71 2.98
CA LEU A 303 1.42 16.25 3.52
C LEU A 303 1.44 16.18 5.05
N PRO A 304 0.49 16.83 5.74
CA PRO A 304 0.39 16.71 7.20
C PRO A 304 0.15 15.27 7.65
N PRO A 305 0.77 14.84 8.77
CA PRO A 305 0.74 13.44 9.23
C PRO A 305 -0.65 12.90 9.52
N ILE A 306 -1.64 13.78 9.74
CA ILE A 306 -3.03 13.39 9.97
C ILE A 306 -3.62 12.61 8.80
N VAL A 307 -3.08 12.78 7.58
CA VAL A 307 -3.54 12.08 6.38
C VAL A 307 -3.41 10.57 6.55
N ASP A 308 -2.27 10.07 7.02
CA ASP A 308 -2.07 8.63 7.23
C ASP A 308 -2.85 8.11 8.43
N LEU A 309 -3.02 8.90 9.50
CA LEU A 309 -3.87 8.51 10.62
C LEU A 309 -5.32 8.31 10.15
N LEU A 310 -5.85 9.28 9.42
CA LEU A 310 -7.21 9.23 8.88
C LEU A 310 -7.39 8.07 7.91
N LEU A 311 -6.47 7.91 6.95
CA LEU A 311 -6.56 6.83 5.97
C LEU A 311 -6.41 5.46 6.63
N THR A 312 -5.50 5.28 7.59
CA THR A 312 -5.39 4.04 8.36
C THR A 312 -6.73 3.69 8.99
N LEU A 313 -7.31 4.61 9.77
CA LEU A 313 -8.56 4.35 10.47
C LEU A 313 -9.72 4.07 9.49
N TYR A 314 -9.88 4.87 8.44
CA TYR A 314 -11.02 4.71 7.52
C TYR A 314 -10.88 3.50 6.59
N LEU A 315 -9.67 3.07 6.24
CA LEU A 315 -9.44 1.91 5.37
C LEU A 315 -9.46 0.57 6.13
N THR A 316 -9.21 0.58 7.45
CA THR A 316 -9.00 -0.68 8.19
C THR A 316 -9.99 -0.94 9.31
N THR A 317 -10.97 -0.07 9.58
CA THR A 317 -11.91 -0.24 10.70
C THR A 317 -13.36 -0.01 10.26
N ARG A 318 -14.31 -0.23 11.17
CA ARG A 318 -15.73 0.14 11.01
C ARG A 318 -16.03 1.46 11.71
N ARG A 319 -17.10 2.14 11.29
CA ARG A 319 -17.52 3.45 11.82
C ARG A 319 -17.64 3.46 13.34
N SER A 320 -18.36 2.49 13.91
CA SER A 320 -18.59 2.40 15.36
C SER A 320 -17.29 2.35 16.16
N HIS A 321 -16.31 1.59 15.66
CA HIS A 321 -14.98 1.48 16.26
C HIS A 321 -14.20 2.79 16.16
N ARG A 322 -14.22 3.44 14.98
CA ARG A 322 -13.60 4.77 14.81
C ARG A 322 -14.18 5.78 15.77
N GLU A 323 -15.50 5.91 15.80
CA GLU A 323 -16.19 6.89 16.65
C GLU A 323 -15.87 6.68 18.13
N GLN A 324 -15.75 5.43 18.56
CA GLN A 324 -15.43 5.08 19.94
C GLN A 324 -13.97 5.42 20.31
N PHE A 325 -13.00 5.12 19.45
CA PHE A 325 -11.57 5.13 19.81
C PHE A 325 -10.74 6.22 19.12
N PHE A 326 -11.34 7.09 18.30
CA PHE A 326 -10.58 8.07 17.49
C PHE A 326 -9.61 8.92 18.31
N GLN A 327 -10.06 9.46 19.44
CA GLN A 327 -9.25 10.33 20.29
C GLN A 327 -8.11 9.58 20.96
N ASP A 328 -8.35 8.32 21.36
CA ASP A 328 -7.32 7.46 21.94
C ASP A 328 -6.23 7.17 20.90
N TYR A 329 -6.62 6.87 19.66
CA TYR A 329 -5.67 6.66 18.56
C TYR A 329 -4.88 7.91 18.20
N LEU A 330 -5.54 9.07 18.16
CA LEU A 330 -4.86 10.34 17.90
C LEU A 330 -3.81 10.65 18.97
N ARG A 331 -4.14 10.46 20.24
CA ARG A 331 -3.22 10.63 21.37
C ARG A 331 -2.09 9.61 21.33
N PHE A 332 -2.42 8.33 21.19
CA PHE A 332 -1.46 7.24 21.09
C PHE A 332 -0.44 7.50 19.96
N TYR A 333 -0.92 7.84 18.76
CA TYR A 333 -0.08 8.16 17.61
C TYR A 333 0.86 9.34 17.91
N TYR A 334 0.32 10.44 18.47
CA TYR A 334 1.11 11.63 18.74
C TYR A 334 2.14 11.43 19.84
N ASP A 335 1.83 10.67 20.88
CA ASP A 335 2.75 10.38 21.98
C ASP A 335 3.96 9.60 21.46
N HIS A 336 3.73 8.55 20.65
CA HIS A 336 4.81 7.79 20.02
C HIS A 336 5.63 8.66 19.05
N LEU A 337 4.97 9.47 18.22
CA LEU A 337 5.65 10.40 17.31
C LEU A 337 6.55 11.37 18.08
N SER A 338 6.01 11.98 19.15
CA SER A 338 6.69 12.95 19.99
C SER A 338 7.89 12.34 20.70
N ASP A 339 7.77 11.13 21.24
CA ASP A 339 8.87 10.42 21.88
C ASP A 339 9.98 10.08 20.88
N ARG A 340 9.62 9.64 19.66
CA ARG A 340 10.60 9.42 18.60
C ARG A 340 11.28 10.72 18.17
N MET A 341 10.54 11.82 17.99
CA MET A 341 11.10 13.15 17.71
C MET A 341 12.11 13.59 18.78
N ARG A 342 11.77 13.44 20.07
CA ARG A 342 12.68 13.75 21.19
C ARG A 342 13.95 12.91 21.14
N SER A 343 13.87 11.64 20.75
CA SER A 343 15.05 10.78 20.56
C SER A 343 16.01 11.30 19.47
N PHE A 344 15.47 12.05 18.50
CA PHE A 344 16.23 12.75 17.46
C PHE A 344 16.60 14.20 17.84
N LYS A 345 16.41 14.59 19.11
CA LYS A 345 16.65 15.94 19.62
C LYS A 345 15.80 17.02 18.95
N LEU A 346 14.64 16.65 18.40
CA LEU A 346 13.62 17.58 17.94
C LEU A 346 12.65 17.89 19.08
N ASN A 347 12.15 19.12 19.13
CA ASN A 347 11.14 19.54 20.10
C ASN A 347 9.74 19.45 19.44
N PRO A 348 8.87 18.51 19.86
CA PRO A 348 7.51 18.39 19.33
C PRO A 348 6.71 19.69 19.44
N ASP A 349 6.83 20.41 20.56
CA ASP A 349 6.09 21.64 20.82
C ASP A 349 6.48 22.81 19.90
N GLN A 350 7.55 22.65 19.12
CA GLN A 350 8.00 23.63 18.12
C GLN A 350 7.81 23.13 16.70
N VAL A 351 8.08 21.85 16.44
CA VAL A 351 8.07 21.28 15.09
C VAL A 351 6.65 20.87 14.67
N LEU A 352 5.92 20.18 15.53
CA LEU A 352 4.57 19.71 15.27
C LEU A 352 3.82 19.63 16.61
N PRO A 353 3.26 20.74 17.10
CA PRO A 353 2.46 20.74 18.33
C PRO A 353 1.18 19.90 18.17
N PHE A 354 0.68 19.31 19.25
CA PHE A 354 -0.53 18.49 19.22
C PHE A 354 -1.73 19.27 18.69
N GLU A 355 -1.85 20.54 19.07
CA GLU A 355 -2.93 21.42 18.66
C GLU A 355 -2.89 21.68 17.14
N GLN A 356 -1.70 21.68 16.52
CA GLN A 356 -1.57 21.79 15.06
C GLN A 356 -2.08 20.51 14.39
N LEU A 357 -1.73 19.34 14.94
CA LEU A 357 -2.24 18.05 14.46
C LEU A 357 -3.77 17.99 14.57
N GLU A 358 -4.34 18.35 15.71
CA GLU A 358 -5.80 18.38 15.93
C GLU A 358 -6.50 19.32 14.93
N ARG A 359 -5.99 20.53 14.76
CA ARG A 359 -6.55 21.49 13.80
C ARG A 359 -6.54 20.98 12.37
N SER A 360 -5.55 20.16 12.00
CA SER A 360 -5.44 19.60 10.66
C SER A 360 -6.52 18.55 10.35
N ILE A 361 -7.14 17.95 11.37
CA ILE A 361 -8.20 16.94 11.19
C ILE A 361 -9.32 17.49 10.32
N GLY A 362 -9.89 18.64 10.69
CA GLY A 362 -11.03 19.21 9.96
C GLY A 362 -10.72 19.51 8.49
N HIS A 363 -9.49 19.93 8.19
CA HIS A 363 -9.05 20.26 6.84
C HIS A 363 -8.83 19.01 5.97
N TYR A 364 -8.27 17.94 6.54
CA TYR A 364 -7.92 16.72 5.80
C TYR A 364 -8.98 15.61 5.88
N LYS A 365 -10.04 15.77 6.67
CA LYS A 365 -11.08 14.74 6.85
C LYS A 365 -11.74 14.30 5.55
N ILE A 366 -11.87 15.20 4.57
CA ILE A 366 -12.39 14.86 3.24
C ILE A 366 -11.56 13.77 2.52
N ILE A 367 -10.24 13.70 2.74
CA ILE A 367 -9.43 12.60 2.20
C ILE A 367 -9.95 11.27 2.74
N ALA A 368 -10.23 11.20 4.04
CA ALA A 368 -10.73 9.99 4.68
C ALA A 368 -12.08 9.52 4.10
N HIS A 369 -12.95 10.44 3.72
CA HIS A 369 -14.25 10.12 3.11
C HIS A 369 -14.13 9.75 1.63
N VAL A 370 -13.47 10.60 0.84
CA VAL A 370 -13.45 10.46 -0.61
C VAL A 370 -12.43 9.41 -1.05
N PHE A 371 -11.19 9.49 -0.55
CA PHE A 371 -10.13 8.55 -0.95
C PHE A 371 -10.44 7.14 -0.46
N ALA A 372 -10.92 6.97 0.78
CA ALA A 372 -11.30 5.64 1.26
C ALA A 372 -12.47 5.09 0.45
N GLY A 373 -13.49 5.89 0.11
CA GLY A 373 -14.59 5.43 -0.75
C GLY A 373 -14.11 4.94 -2.12
N VAL A 374 -13.16 5.65 -2.75
CA VAL A 374 -12.57 5.25 -4.03
C VAL A 374 -11.79 3.93 -3.90
N TYR A 375 -11.05 3.74 -2.81
CA TYR A 375 -10.24 2.56 -2.57
C TYR A 375 -11.09 1.34 -2.21
N LEU A 376 -11.95 1.47 -1.19
CA LEU A 376 -12.82 0.39 -0.71
C LEU A 376 -13.74 -0.15 -1.81
N ALA A 377 -14.15 0.70 -2.75
CA ALA A 377 -14.95 0.29 -3.92
C ALA A 377 -14.30 -0.85 -4.73
N LEU A 378 -12.97 -0.90 -4.75
CA LEU A 378 -12.20 -1.92 -5.43
C LEU A 378 -11.69 -2.99 -4.46
N THR A 379 -11.12 -2.57 -3.33
CA THR A 379 -10.39 -3.45 -2.41
C THR A 379 -11.30 -4.35 -1.60
N ASN A 380 -12.58 -4.01 -1.43
CA ASN A 380 -13.52 -4.81 -0.64
C ASN A 380 -14.35 -5.78 -1.48
N LEU A 381 -14.17 -5.82 -2.80
CA LEU A 381 -14.86 -6.79 -3.66
C LEU A 381 -14.59 -8.22 -3.19
N PRO A 382 -15.52 -9.18 -3.42
CA PRO A 382 -15.28 -10.56 -3.04
C PRO A 382 -13.96 -11.10 -3.62
N ALA A 383 -13.31 -11.97 -2.85
CA ALA A 383 -12.01 -12.51 -3.22
C ALA A 383 -12.03 -13.13 -4.63
N ASN A 384 -10.96 -12.88 -5.39
CA ASN A 384 -10.76 -13.34 -6.77
C ASN A 384 -11.67 -12.71 -7.83
N VAL A 385 -12.64 -11.85 -7.50
CA VAL A 385 -13.51 -11.22 -8.52
C VAL A 385 -12.70 -10.45 -9.56
N LEU A 386 -11.76 -9.62 -9.10
CA LEU A 386 -10.90 -8.85 -10.00
C LEU A 386 -9.93 -9.73 -10.79
N ASP A 387 -9.41 -10.79 -10.16
CA ASP A 387 -8.48 -11.71 -10.80
C ASP A 387 -9.17 -12.54 -11.89
N GLN A 388 -10.39 -13.01 -11.62
CA GLN A 388 -11.23 -13.71 -12.58
C GLN A 388 -11.62 -12.77 -13.71
N LEU A 389 -12.06 -11.54 -13.41
CA LEU A 389 -12.42 -10.57 -14.43
C LEU A 389 -11.23 -10.24 -15.34
N HIS A 390 -10.04 -10.05 -14.77
CA HIS A 390 -8.83 -9.81 -15.55
C HIS A 390 -8.46 -10.99 -16.46
N GLN A 391 -8.72 -12.24 -16.04
CA GLN A 391 -8.43 -13.44 -16.83
C GLN A 391 -9.50 -13.73 -17.89
N ASP A 392 -10.77 -13.61 -17.52
CA ASP A 392 -11.91 -14.07 -18.33
C ASP A 392 -12.47 -12.96 -19.24
N ASP A 393 -12.40 -11.69 -18.81
CA ASP A 393 -12.91 -10.52 -19.55
C ASP A 393 -12.06 -9.25 -19.28
N PRO A 394 -10.87 -9.14 -19.93
CA PRO A 394 -9.98 -8.00 -19.75
C PRO A 394 -10.58 -6.65 -20.14
N GLU A 395 -11.53 -6.62 -21.08
CA GLU A 395 -12.21 -5.40 -21.50
C GLU A 395 -13.13 -4.88 -20.40
N LEU A 396 -13.94 -5.76 -19.81
CA LEU A 396 -14.80 -5.40 -18.68
C LEU A 396 -13.97 -5.06 -17.44
N TYR A 397 -12.85 -5.74 -17.20
CA TYR A 397 -11.88 -5.36 -16.16
C TYR A 397 -11.38 -3.92 -16.36
N HIS A 398 -10.95 -3.57 -17.57
CA HIS A 398 -10.48 -2.23 -17.89
C HIS A 398 -11.61 -1.18 -17.75
N GLN A 399 -12.80 -1.48 -18.25
CA GLN A 399 -13.96 -0.60 -18.13
C GLN A 399 -14.30 -0.33 -16.66
N TYR A 400 -14.30 -1.37 -15.82
CA TYR A 400 -14.54 -1.22 -14.39
C TYR A 400 -13.43 -0.40 -13.71
N CYS A 401 -12.17 -0.73 -13.96
CA CYS A 401 -11.06 -0.06 -13.28
C CYS A 401 -10.94 1.41 -13.67
N ASN A 402 -11.18 1.76 -14.94
CA ASN A 402 -10.79 3.05 -15.51
C ASN A 402 -11.91 3.88 -16.13
N SER A 403 -13.12 3.34 -16.34
CA SER A 403 -14.17 4.06 -17.07
C SER A 403 -15.42 4.33 -16.23
N ASN A 404 -16.12 3.28 -15.79
CA ASN A 404 -17.35 3.41 -15.01
C ASN A 404 -17.49 2.20 -14.08
N ARG A 405 -17.71 2.48 -12.79
CA ARG A 405 -17.85 1.46 -11.74
C ARG A 405 -19.29 1.25 -11.27
N ASP A 406 -20.21 2.10 -11.71
CA ASP A 406 -21.52 2.29 -11.10
C ASP A 406 -22.32 1.00 -11.06
N GLU A 407 -22.54 0.36 -12.22
CA GLU A 407 -23.34 -0.87 -12.31
C GLU A 407 -22.73 -2.02 -11.50
N PHE A 408 -21.40 -2.12 -11.52
CA PHE A 408 -20.67 -3.18 -10.85
C PHE A 408 -20.68 -2.98 -9.33
N MET A 409 -20.45 -1.76 -8.85
CA MET A 409 -20.57 -1.42 -7.43
C MET A 409 -22.00 -1.65 -6.93
N LEU A 410 -23.01 -1.19 -7.68
CA LEU A 410 -24.42 -1.41 -7.34
C LEU A 410 -24.80 -2.90 -7.35
N LYS A 411 -24.19 -3.71 -8.22
CA LYS A 411 -24.33 -5.16 -8.23
C LYS A 411 -23.82 -5.78 -6.92
N TYR A 412 -22.58 -5.49 -6.53
CA TYR A 412 -21.99 -6.06 -5.31
C TYR A 412 -22.63 -5.52 -4.02
N LEU A 413 -23.18 -4.30 -4.02
CA LEU A 413 -24.06 -3.86 -2.93
C LEU A 413 -25.26 -4.80 -2.72
N ARG A 414 -25.79 -5.41 -3.78
CA ARG A 414 -26.92 -6.37 -3.67
C ARG A 414 -26.44 -7.78 -3.35
N GLU A 415 -25.34 -8.20 -3.97
CA GLU A 415 -24.90 -9.60 -3.99
C GLU A 415 -23.95 -9.99 -2.86
N ASP A 416 -23.20 -9.05 -2.29
CA ASP A 416 -22.19 -9.33 -1.25
C ASP A 416 -22.46 -8.54 0.03
N GLU A 417 -22.51 -9.24 1.17
CA GLU A 417 -22.85 -8.64 2.46
C GLU A 417 -21.75 -7.72 2.99
N PHE A 418 -20.49 -8.17 2.94
CA PHE A 418 -19.36 -7.38 3.42
C PHE A 418 -19.19 -6.09 2.60
N TYR A 419 -19.26 -6.20 1.27
CA TYR A 419 -19.20 -5.07 0.36
C TYR A 419 -20.36 -4.12 0.59
N ARG A 420 -21.59 -4.63 0.73
CA ARG A 420 -22.77 -3.83 1.05
C ARG A 420 -22.56 -3.02 2.32
N GLU A 421 -22.17 -3.67 3.41
CA GLU A 421 -21.98 -3.00 4.69
C GLU A 421 -20.87 -1.95 4.63
N THR A 422 -19.69 -2.32 4.13
CA THR A 422 -18.52 -1.42 4.11
C THR A 422 -18.74 -0.20 3.20
N MET A 423 -19.27 -0.43 2.00
CA MET A 423 -19.48 0.65 1.04
C MET A 423 -20.67 1.54 1.40
N THR A 424 -21.75 0.96 1.93
CA THR A 424 -22.88 1.77 2.40
C THR A 424 -22.46 2.62 3.58
N GLU A 425 -21.75 2.05 4.57
CA GLU A 425 -21.21 2.80 5.72
C GLU A 425 -20.31 3.96 5.26
N CYS A 426 -19.33 3.68 4.39
CA CYS A 426 -18.38 4.68 3.90
C CYS A 426 -19.06 5.82 3.14
N VAL A 427 -20.00 5.49 2.24
CA VAL A 427 -20.69 6.50 1.41
C VAL A 427 -21.73 7.27 2.23
N GLU A 428 -22.41 6.63 3.18
CA GLU A 428 -23.29 7.34 4.13
C GLU A 428 -22.51 8.34 4.98
N GLU A 429 -21.37 7.94 5.55
CA GLU A 429 -20.51 8.87 6.29
C GLU A 429 -20.03 10.04 5.42
N THR A 430 -19.74 9.77 4.13
CA THR A 430 -19.35 10.81 3.17
C THR A 430 -20.48 11.81 2.91
N VAL A 431 -21.71 11.31 2.73
CA VAL A 431 -22.92 12.12 2.55
C VAL A 431 -23.24 12.94 3.80
N GLU A 432 -23.15 12.33 4.97
CA GLU A 432 -23.33 13.00 6.27
C GLU A 432 -22.30 14.13 6.46
N TYR A 433 -21.03 13.88 6.13
CA TYR A 433 -19.95 14.88 6.18
C TYR A 433 -20.19 16.06 5.24
N PHE A 434 -20.65 15.81 4.00
CA PHE A 434 -20.84 16.86 3.02
C PHE A 434 -22.10 17.70 3.22
N PHE A 435 -23.19 17.07 3.68
CA PHE A 435 -24.51 17.70 3.68
C PHE A 435 -25.11 17.89 5.07
N GLY A 436 -24.48 17.38 6.13
CA GLY A 436 -25.01 17.45 7.49
C GLY A 436 -26.34 16.72 7.64
N PHE A 437 -26.55 15.66 6.84
CA PHE A 437 -27.76 14.85 6.95
C PHE A 437 -27.71 14.01 8.23
N GLU A 438 -28.86 13.94 8.91
CA GLU A 438 -29.13 13.01 10.01
C GLU A 438 -29.96 11.84 9.49
#